data_AF-A0A2P6QJ01-F1
#
_entry.id   AF-A0A2P6QJ01-F1
#
_cell.length_a   1.000
_cell.length_b   1.000
_cell.length_c   1.000
_cell.angle_alpha   90.00
_cell.angle_beta   90.00
_cell.angle_gamma   90.00
#
_symmetry.space_group_name_H-M   'P 1'
#
loop_
_entity.id
_entity.type
_entity.pdbx_description
1 polymer ?
#
loop_
_entity_poly.entity_id
_entity_poly.type
_entity_poly.pdbx_seq_one_letter_code
_entity_poly.pdbx_strand_id
1 'polypeptide(L)'
;MENSPRDVVDLKLIKNINPNLFIHGITNGIYISPFFAIRFKEALLHYYALFDMFEATIPREDKQRMMFKREIYGNDIMNVIACKGLERFERPDTYKKWQIRNVRTGLKQLPSDQERLKKVKNLSKLMGYHKDFRVEEDGHWMLQGWKGRIIVALSFWIPA
;
A
#
# COMPACT_ATOMS: atom_id res chain seq x y z
N MET A 1 -15.18 14.66 15.42
CA MET A 1 -14.40 13.82 14.49
C MET A 1 -13.02 13.69 15.08
N GLU A 2 -12.72 12.54 15.66
CA GLU A 2 -11.42 12.30 16.31
C GLU A 2 -10.31 12.37 15.26
N ASN A 3 -9.35 13.26 15.48
CA ASN A 3 -8.16 13.34 14.68
C ASN A 3 -7.37 12.03 14.83
N SER A 4 -7.19 11.27 13.75
CA SER A 4 -6.37 10.08 13.79
C SER A 4 -4.92 10.47 14.15
N PRO A 5 -4.17 9.66 14.92
CA PRO A 5 -2.74 9.89 15.14
C PRO A 5 -1.97 10.09 13.82
N ARG A 6 -2.37 9.41 12.75
CA ARG A 6 -1.79 9.58 11.39
C ARG A 6 -2.03 10.97 10.80
N ASP A 7 -3.17 11.59 11.12
CA ASP A 7 -3.51 12.92 10.63
C ASP A 7 -2.77 14.01 11.42
N VAL A 8 -2.64 13.85 12.74
CA VAL A 8 -2.08 14.87 13.64
C VAL A 8 -0.58 14.75 13.83
N VAL A 9 -0.06 13.54 13.95
CA VAL A 9 1.36 13.31 14.25
C VAL A 9 2.14 13.25 12.95
N ASP A 10 1.72 12.44 11.97
CA ASP A 10 2.57 12.17 10.81
C ASP A 10 2.44 13.27 9.74
N LEU A 11 1.23 13.48 9.20
CA LEU A 11 1.06 14.37 8.05
C LEU A 11 1.26 15.85 8.38
N LYS A 12 0.84 16.31 9.57
CA LYS A 12 1.09 17.69 10.01
C LYS A 12 2.57 17.93 10.27
N LEU A 13 3.27 16.97 10.86
CA LEU A 13 4.72 17.08 11.05
C LEU A 13 5.44 17.15 9.71
N ILE A 14 5.09 16.29 8.75
CA ILE A 14 5.63 16.33 7.39
C ILE A 14 5.40 17.70 6.76
N LYS A 15 4.20 18.27 6.90
CA LYS A 15 3.92 19.63 6.42
C LYS A 15 4.82 20.66 7.10
N ASN A 16 4.99 20.59 8.42
CA ASN A 16 5.78 21.55 9.20
C ASN A 16 7.29 21.47 8.92
N ILE A 17 7.80 20.29 8.56
CA ILE A 17 9.19 20.11 8.08
C ILE A 17 9.42 20.86 6.76
N ASN A 18 8.34 21.13 6.01
CA ASN A 18 8.34 21.83 4.73
C ASN A 18 9.28 21.22 3.66
N PRO A 19 9.20 19.91 3.37
CA PRO A 19 10.08 19.28 2.39
C PRO A 19 9.82 19.77 0.96
N ASN A 20 10.86 19.81 0.13
CA ASN A 20 10.72 20.10 -1.30
C ASN A 20 9.91 19.04 -2.05
N LEU A 21 9.90 17.80 -1.56
CA LEU A 21 9.14 16.68 -2.10
C LEU A 21 8.87 15.64 -1.01
N PHE A 22 7.62 15.24 -0.86
CA PHE A 22 7.20 14.11 -0.04
C PHE A 22 6.71 12.96 -0.94
N ILE A 23 7.40 11.83 -0.90
CA ILE A 23 7.03 10.61 -1.62
C ILE A 23 6.26 9.71 -0.65
N HIS A 24 4.99 9.45 -0.95
CA HIS A 24 4.11 8.69 -0.10
C HIS A 24 3.82 7.31 -0.73
N GLY A 25 4.49 6.28 -0.22
CA GLY A 25 4.23 4.89 -0.55
C GLY A 25 3.40 4.22 0.54
N ILE A 26 2.32 3.53 0.14
CA ILE A 26 1.41 2.86 1.08
C ILE A 26 1.07 1.45 0.61
N THR A 27 0.80 0.57 1.58
CA THR A 27 0.03 -0.66 1.35
C THR A 27 -1.45 -0.30 1.23
N ASN A 28 -2.06 -0.65 0.10
CA ASN A 28 -3.47 -0.41 -0.16
C ASN A 28 -4.30 -1.61 0.35
N GLY A 29 -5.15 -1.36 1.35
CA GLY A 29 -5.96 -2.40 1.99
C GLY A 29 -7.29 -1.88 2.54
N ILE A 30 -8.22 -2.80 2.76
CA ILE A 30 -9.57 -2.52 3.28
C ILE A 30 -9.91 -3.33 4.55
N TYR A 31 -8.91 -3.92 5.20
CA TYR A 31 -9.09 -4.79 6.38
C TYR A 31 -8.94 -4.06 7.73
N ILE A 32 -9.35 -2.79 7.81
CA ILE A 32 -9.34 -2.02 9.07
C ILE A 32 -10.63 -2.13 9.89
N SER A 33 -11.65 -2.80 9.35
CA SER A 33 -12.97 -2.92 9.97
C SER A 33 -12.88 -3.34 11.45
N PRO A 34 -13.68 -2.74 12.36
CA PRO A 34 -13.76 -3.20 13.73
C PRO A 34 -14.39 -4.60 13.81
N PHE A 35 -15.29 -4.93 12.88
CA PHE A 35 -15.98 -6.22 12.81
C PHE A 35 -15.03 -7.31 12.29
N PHE A 36 -14.86 -8.37 13.09
CA PHE A 36 -13.92 -9.45 12.80
C PHE A 36 -14.20 -10.14 11.46
N ALA A 37 -15.46 -10.55 11.18
CA ALA A 37 -15.79 -11.29 9.97
C ALA A 37 -15.45 -10.51 8.68
N ILE A 38 -15.78 -9.22 8.64
CA ILE A 38 -15.46 -8.34 7.51
C ILE A 38 -13.94 -8.20 7.39
N ARG A 39 -13.25 -7.90 8.50
CA ARG A 39 -11.80 -7.76 8.51
C ARG A 39 -11.07 -9.02 8.05
N PHE A 40 -11.46 -10.18 8.59
CA PHE A 40 -10.86 -11.47 8.25
C PHE A 40 -11.02 -11.77 6.77
N LYS A 41 -12.22 -11.60 6.22
CA LYS A 41 -12.47 -11.79 4.78
C LYS A 41 -11.57 -10.89 3.93
N GLU A 42 -11.51 -9.59 4.24
CA GLU A 42 -10.71 -8.64 3.47
C GLU A 42 -9.20 -8.88 3.60
N ALA A 43 -8.73 -9.28 4.79
CA ALA A 43 -7.34 -9.65 5.02
C ALA A 43 -6.98 -10.92 4.23
N LEU A 44 -7.82 -11.95 4.30
CA LEU A 44 -7.65 -13.20 3.56
C LEU A 44 -7.51 -12.91 2.06
N LEU A 45 -8.40 -12.09 1.49
CA LEU A 45 -8.35 -11.74 0.07
C LEU A 45 -7.09 -10.94 -0.30
N HIS A 46 -6.61 -10.06 0.59
CA HIS A 46 -5.38 -9.31 0.38
C HIS A 46 -4.15 -10.22 0.38
N TYR A 47 -3.97 -11.03 1.43
CA TYR A 47 -2.83 -11.93 1.55
C TYR A 47 -2.89 -13.10 0.55
N TYR A 48 -4.08 -13.55 0.16
CA TYR A 48 -4.22 -14.51 -0.92
C TYR A 48 -3.58 -14.00 -2.21
N ALA A 49 -3.82 -12.74 -2.60
CA ALA A 49 -3.20 -12.17 -3.79
C ALA A 49 -1.66 -12.10 -3.69
N LEU A 50 -1.13 -11.79 -2.51
CA LEU A 50 0.32 -11.76 -2.25
C LEU A 50 0.94 -13.17 -2.31
N PHE A 51 0.27 -14.17 -1.75
CA PHE A 51 0.74 -15.55 -1.77
C PHE A 51 0.64 -16.15 -3.17
N ASP A 52 -0.45 -15.89 -3.91
CA ASP A 52 -0.62 -16.28 -5.30
C ASP A 52 0.45 -15.65 -6.20
N MET A 53 0.84 -14.39 -5.95
CA MET A 53 1.98 -13.76 -6.59
C MET A 53 3.27 -14.55 -6.34
N PHE A 54 3.58 -14.92 -5.09
CA PHE A 54 4.75 -15.73 -4.78
C PHE A 54 4.73 -17.12 -5.42
N GLU A 55 3.56 -17.77 -5.48
CA GLU A 55 3.43 -19.06 -6.19
C GLU A 55 3.72 -18.92 -7.69
N ALA A 56 3.36 -17.79 -8.30
CA ALA A 56 3.54 -17.56 -9.73
C ALA A 56 4.94 -17.04 -10.13
N THR A 57 5.66 -16.38 -9.22
CA THR A 57 6.90 -15.65 -9.59
C THR A 57 8.18 -16.18 -8.95
N ILE A 58 8.10 -16.97 -7.88
CA ILE A 58 9.28 -17.46 -7.15
C ILE A 58 9.20 -18.99 -6.99
N PRO A 59 10.31 -19.75 -7.11
CA PRO A 59 10.33 -21.18 -6.78
C PRO A 59 9.93 -21.48 -5.33
N ARG A 60 9.47 -22.69 -5.03
CA ARG A 60 8.97 -23.06 -3.68
C ARG A 60 10.08 -23.34 -2.69
N GLU A 61 11.19 -23.81 -3.20
CA GLU A 61 12.40 -24.19 -2.47
C GLU A 61 13.22 -22.95 -2.06
N ASP A 62 12.85 -21.78 -2.57
CA ASP A 62 13.49 -20.53 -2.24
C ASP A 62 13.32 -20.19 -0.74
N LYS A 63 14.45 -20.13 -0.03
CA LYS A 63 14.49 -19.87 1.40
C LYS A 63 14.04 -18.44 1.75
N GLN A 64 14.30 -17.47 0.87
CA GLN A 64 13.91 -16.08 1.08
C GLN A 64 12.39 -15.93 0.96
N ARG A 65 11.76 -16.63 0.02
CA ARG A 65 10.30 -16.72 -0.08
C ARG A 65 9.69 -17.29 1.18
N MET A 66 10.23 -18.39 1.71
CA MET A 66 9.71 -19.00 2.94
C MET A 66 9.86 -18.06 4.13
N MET A 67 11.03 -17.42 4.27
CA MET A 67 11.29 -16.42 5.30
C MET A 67 10.30 -15.26 5.20
N PHE A 68 10.10 -14.69 4.01
CA PHE A 68 9.20 -13.56 3.80
C PHE A 68 7.73 -13.93 4.10
N LYS A 69 7.27 -15.09 3.62
CA LYS A 69 5.91 -15.59 3.90
C LYS A 69 5.67 -15.79 5.40
N ARG A 70 6.66 -16.29 6.14
CA ARG A 70 6.51 -16.64 7.56
C ARG A 70 6.73 -15.44 8.48
N GLU A 71 7.83 -14.74 8.30
CA GLU A 71 8.31 -13.72 9.24
C GLU A 71 7.76 -12.32 8.94
N ILE A 72 7.39 -12.03 7.69
CA ILE A 72 6.80 -10.73 7.34
C ILE A 72 5.28 -10.88 7.29
N TYR A 73 4.76 -11.57 6.28
CA TYR A 73 3.30 -11.68 6.12
C TYR A 73 2.63 -12.50 7.22
N GLY A 74 3.29 -13.52 7.77
CA GLY A 74 2.75 -14.28 8.89
C GLY A 74 2.50 -13.40 10.12
N ASN A 75 3.45 -12.51 10.45
CA ASN A 75 3.32 -11.57 11.56
C ASN A 75 2.23 -10.53 11.31
N ASP A 76 2.14 -9.99 10.09
CA ASP A 76 1.10 -9.04 9.72
C ASP A 76 -0.30 -9.67 9.76
N ILE A 77 -0.44 -10.90 9.24
CA ILE A 77 -1.68 -11.69 9.31
C ILE A 77 -2.09 -11.92 10.76
N MET A 78 -1.14 -12.35 11.60
CA MET A 78 -1.40 -12.57 13.03
C MET A 78 -1.86 -11.29 13.72
N ASN A 79 -1.23 -10.14 13.43
CA ASN A 79 -1.65 -8.87 14.00
C ASN A 79 -3.07 -8.49 13.58
N VAL A 80 -3.41 -8.64 12.30
CA VAL A 80 -4.75 -8.29 11.79
C VAL A 80 -5.86 -9.18 12.39
N ILE A 81 -5.57 -10.47 12.60
CA ILE A 81 -6.56 -11.45 13.05
C ILE A 81 -6.68 -11.46 14.59
N ALA A 82 -5.56 -11.57 15.29
CA ALA A 82 -5.54 -11.81 16.74
C ALA A 82 -5.65 -10.52 17.56
N CYS A 83 -5.03 -9.42 17.12
CA CYS A 83 -4.96 -8.20 17.90
C CYS A 83 -6.20 -7.30 17.71
N LYS A 84 -6.53 -6.54 18.76
CA LYS A 84 -7.61 -5.54 18.77
C LYS A 84 -7.08 -4.24 19.38
N GLY A 85 -7.83 -3.15 19.23
CA GLY A 85 -7.47 -1.87 19.85
C GLY A 85 -6.04 -1.45 19.50
N LEU A 86 -5.31 -0.90 20.46
CA LEU A 86 -3.96 -0.36 20.28
C LEU A 86 -2.90 -1.42 19.91
N GLU A 87 -3.12 -2.70 20.25
CA GLU A 87 -2.19 -3.79 19.91
C GLU A 87 -2.21 -4.11 18.41
N ARG A 88 -3.28 -3.71 17.70
CA ARG A 88 -3.37 -3.88 16.24
C ARG A 88 -2.74 -2.69 15.52
N PHE A 89 -1.51 -2.86 15.06
CA PHE A 89 -0.78 -1.86 14.29
C PHE A 89 -1.05 -1.96 12.78
N GLU A 90 -1.28 -3.17 12.24
CA GLU A 90 -1.57 -3.36 10.82
C GLU A 90 -2.96 -2.84 10.45
N ARG A 91 -2.96 -1.65 9.85
CA ARG A 91 -4.19 -0.93 9.50
C ARG A 91 -4.04 -0.18 8.17
N PRO A 92 -3.87 -0.86 7.04
CA PRO A 92 -3.79 -0.17 5.76
C PRO A 92 -5.14 0.43 5.40
N ASP A 93 -5.08 1.66 4.90
CA ASP A 93 -6.22 2.33 4.30
C ASP A 93 -6.05 2.37 2.78
N THR A 94 -7.14 2.66 2.09
CA THR A 94 -7.09 2.83 0.64
C THR A 94 -6.35 4.10 0.26
N TYR A 95 -5.71 4.11 -0.92
CA TYR A 95 -5.10 5.33 -1.47
C TYR A 95 -6.10 6.49 -1.57
N LYS A 96 -7.38 6.21 -1.84
CA LYS A 96 -8.45 7.23 -1.85
C LYS A 96 -8.66 7.89 -0.49
N LYS A 97 -8.56 7.13 0.62
CA LYS A 97 -8.62 7.72 1.97
C LYS A 97 -7.37 8.52 2.27
N TRP A 98 -6.21 8.03 1.86
CA TRP A 98 -4.94 8.77 1.99
C TRP A 98 -4.93 10.06 1.18
N GLN A 99 -5.49 10.07 -0.03
CA GLN A 99 -5.71 11.27 -0.83
C GLN A 99 -6.45 12.35 -0.02
N ILE A 100 -7.59 11.97 0.58
CA ILE A 100 -8.41 12.87 1.39
C ILE A 100 -7.61 13.38 2.59
N ARG A 101 -6.85 12.53 3.27
CA ARG A 101 -6.03 12.92 4.43
C ARG A 101 -4.92 13.90 4.05
N ASN A 102 -4.15 13.59 3.00
CA ASN A 102 -3.06 14.45 2.55
C ASN A 102 -3.57 15.85 2.16
N VAL A 103 -4.66 15.92 1.38
CA VAL A 103 -5.27 17.19 0.98
C VAL A 103 -5.80 17.96 2.20
N ARG A 104 -6.49 17.30 3.13
CA ARG A 104 -7.01 17.95 4.35
C ARG A 104 -5.91 18.51 5.25
N THR A 105 -4.74 17.88 5.26
CA THR A 105 -3.58 18.37 6.02
C THR A 105 -2.85 19.51 5.30
N GLY A 106 -3.29 19.89 4.09
CA GLY A 106 -2.70 20.96 3.31
C GLY A 106 -1.43 20.52 2.58
N LEU A 107 -1.39 19.27 2.12
CA LEU A 107 -0.44 18.82 1.12
C LEU A 107 -1.09 18.93 -0.26
N LYS A 108 -0.34 19.44 -1.23
CA LYS A 108 -0.74 19.50 -2.64
C LYS A 108 -0.08 18.35 -3.40
N GLN A 109 -0.91 17.55 -4.08
CA GLN A 109 -0.41 16.45 -4.90
C GLN A 109 0.26 17.00 -6.16
N LEU A 110 1.40 16.42 -6.51
CA LEU A 110 2.06 16.67 -7.78
C LEU A 110 1.56 15.68 -8.84
N PRO A 111 1.45 16.11 -10.12
CA PRO A 111 1.17 15.20 -11.21
C PRO A 111 2.21 14.09 -11.29
N SER A 112 1.77 12.86 -11.57
CA SER A 112 2.68 11.78 -11.92
C SER A 112 3.34 12.10 -13.27
N ASP A 113 4.67 11.96 -13.34
CA ASP A 113 5.39 12.10 -14.59
C ASP A 113 5.02 10.95 -15.54
N GLN A 114 4.25 11.29 -16.57
CA GLN A 114 3.73 10.34 -17.57
C GLN A 114 4.83 9.59 -18.31
N GLU A 115 5.98 10.23 -18.56
CA GLU A 115 7.11 9.56 -19.19
C GLU A 115 7.75 8.56 -18.25
N ARG A 116 7.92 8.91 -16.98
CA ARG A 116 8.42 7.98 -15.96
C ARG A 116 7.48 6.82 -15.75
N LEU A 117 6.17 7.06 -15.70
CA LEU A 117 5.18 5.99 -15.59
C LEU A 117 5.24 5.03 -16.80
N LYS A 118 5.34 5.56 -18.02
CA LYS A 118 5.56 4.75 -19.23
C LYS A 118 6.85 3.95 -19.15
N LYS A 119 7.95 4.57 -18.70
CA LYS A 119 9.24 3.89 -18.49
C LYS A 119 9.13 2.75 -17.48
N VAL A 120 8.47 2.97 -16.34
CA VAL A 120 8.23 1.92 -15.32
C VAL A 120 7.40 0.77 -15.90
N LYS A 121 6.32 1.06 -16.63
CA LYS A 121 5.49 0.05 -17.29
C LYS A 121 6.25 -0.74 -18.37
N ASN A 122 7.16 -0.11 -19.08
CA ASN A 122 7.98 -0.77 -20.09
C ASN A 122 9.09 -1.61 -19.46
N LEU A 123 9.70 -1.09 -18.39
CA LEU A 123 10.75 -1.79 -17.64
C LEU A 123 10.20 -3.06 -17.00
N SER A 124 8.99 -3.05 -16.43
CA SER A 124 8.40 -4.27 -15.86
C SER A 124 8.21 -5.36 -16.92
N LYS A 125 7.81 -4.99 -18.15
CA LYS A 125 7.72 -5.92 -19.29
C LYS A 125 9.09 -6.44 -19.72
N LEU A 126 10.08 -5.54 -19.85
CA LEU A 126 11.44 -5.90 -20.27
C LEU A 126 12.13 -6.83 -19.26
N MET A 127 11.91 -6.58 -17.97
CA MET A 127 12.42 -7.39 -16.86
C MET A 127 11.66 -8.71 -16.68
N GLY A 128 10.72 -9.04 -17.57
CA GLY A 128 10.00 -10.32 -17.53
C GLY A 128 9.04 -10.46 -16.34
N TYR A 129 8.49 -9.36 -15.82
CA TYR A 129 7.51 -9.43 -14.73
C TYR A 129 6.29 -10.23 -15.19
N HIS A 130 5.69 -10.98 -14.27
CA HIS A 130 4.55 -11.83 -14.58
C HIS A 130 3.36 -11.02 -15.13
N LYS A 131 2.65 -11.56 -16.12
CA LYS A 131 1.57 -10.90 -16.86
C LYS A 131 0.42 -10.34 -15.99
N ASP A 132 0.23 -10.92 -14.81
CA ASP A 132 -0.80 -10.52 -13.86
C ASP A 132 -0.38 -9.36 -12.95
N PHE A 133 0.92 -9.02 -12.94
CA PHE A 133 1.43 -7.81 -12.30
C PHE A 133 1.16 -6.61 -13.21
N ARG A 134 0.52 -5.58 -12.65
CA ARG A 134 0.17 -4.37 -13.39
C ARG A 134 0.59 -3.13 -12.64
N VAL A 135 1.04 -2.14 -13.41
CA VAL A 135 1.22 -0.77 -12.95
C VAL A 135 0.18 0.08 -13.66
N GLU A 136 -0.60 0.82 -12.89
CA GLU A 136 -1.71 1.67 -13.37
C GLU A 136 -1.60 3.06 -12.75
N GLU A 137 -2.40 4.00 -13.25
CA GLU A 137 -2.50 5.34 -12.68
C GLU A 137 -3.95 5.68 -12.39
N ASP A 138 -4.21 6.25 -11.21
CA ASP A 138 -5.50 6.86 -10.85
C ASP A 138 -5.27 8.11 -10.02
N GLY A 139 -5.80 9.26 -10.46
CA GLY A 139 -5.68 10.54 -9.73
C GLY A 139 -4.25 10.87 -9.31
N HIS A 140 -3.27 10.73 -10.21
CA HIS A 140 -1.83 10.92 -9.98
C HIS A 140 -1.19 9.96 -8.96
N TRP A 141 -1.88 8.89 -8.57
CA TRP A 141 -1.27 7.76 -7.88
C TRP A 141 -0.74 6.76 -8.89
N MET A 142 0.48 6.30 -8.69
CA MET A 142 1.00 5.10 -9.35
C MET A 142 0.59 3.87 -8.53
N LEU A 143 -0.26 3.04 -9.12
CA LEU A 143 -0.83 1.87 -8.48
C LEU A 143 -0.12 0.61 -8.97
N GLN A 144 0.28 -0.26 -8.05
CA GLN A 144 0.83 -1.58 -8.36
C GLN A 144 -0.14 -2.65 -7.87
N GLY A 145 -0.46 -3.61 -8.74
CA GLY A 145 -1.47 -4.61 -8.46
C GLY A 145 -1.19 -5.98 -9.05
N TRP A 146 -1.95 -6.95 -8.57
CA TRP A 146 -1.90 -8.35 -8.98
C TRP A 146 -3.31 -8.86 -9.25
N LYS A 147 -3.54 -9.44 -10.44
CA LYS A 147 -4.86 -9.99 -10.85
C LYS A 147 -6.02 -9.03 -10.58
N GLY A 148 -5.83 -7.74 -10.86
CA GLY A 148 -6.83 -6.69 -10.68
C GLY A 148 -6.97 -6.11 -9.26
N ARG A 149 -6.22 -6.63 -8.27
CA ARG A 149 -6.17 -6.06 -6.91
C ARG A 149 -4.99 -5.10 -6.77
N ILE A 150 -5.25 -3.86 -6.34
CA ILE A 150 -4.22 -2.88 -6.00
C ILE A 150 -3.61 -3.26 -4.63
N ILE A 151 -2.30 -3.46 -4.61
CA ILE A 151 -1.53 -3.87 -3.42
C ILE A 151 -0.75 -2.67 -2.86
N VAL A 152 -0.07 -1.93 -3.73
CA VAL A 152 0.76 -0.78 -3.34
C VAL A 152 0.31 0.45 -4.13
N ALA A 153 0.32 1.61 -3.49
CA ALA A 153 0.09 2.88 -4.14
C ALA A 153 1.19 3.89 -3.78
N LEU A 154 1.66 4.64 -4.77
CA LEU A 154 2.65 5.70 -4.61
C LEU A 154 2.11 7.04 -5.12
N SER A 155 2.40 8.12 -4.42
CA SER A 155 2.09 9.48 -4.84
C SER A 155 3.15 10.49 -4.38
N PHE A 156 3.12 11.67 -4.98
CA PHE A 156 4.09 12.74 -4.75
C PHE A 156 3.37 14.00 -4.27
N TRP A 157 3.94 14.67 -3.27
CA TRP A 157 3.30 15.80 -2.59
C TRP A 157 4.29 16.89 -2.26
N ILE A 158 3.78 18.12 -2.16
CA ILE A 158 4.47 19.26 -1.56
C ILE A 158 3.60 19.88 -0.47
N PRO A 159 4.19 20.50 0.56
CA PRO A 159 3.48 21.39 1.47
C PRO A 159 2.79 22.52 0.70
N ALA A 160 1.53 22.82 1.05
CA ALA A 160 0.76 23.94 0.50
C ALA A 160 0.49 25.01 1.55
#